data_AF-X5J4W1-F1
#
_entry.id   AF-X5J4W1-F1
#
_cell.length_a   1.000
_cell.length_b   1.000
_cell.length_c   1.000
_cell.angle_alpha   90.00
_cell.angle_beta   90.00
_cell.angle_gamma   90.00
#
_symmetry.space_group_name_H-M   'P 1'
#
loop_
_entity.id
_entity.type
_entity.pdbx_description
1 polymer ?
#
loop_
_entity_poly.entity_id
_entity_poly.type
_entity_poly.pdbx_seq_one_letter_code
_entity_poly.pdbx_strand_id
1 'polypeptide(L)' 'TELVKPGASVKLSCKASGYTFTSYWMHWVKQRPRQGLEWIGNINPSNGGTNYNEKFKSKPTLTVDKSSSTAYMQ' A
#
# COMPACT_ATOMS: atom_id res chain seq x y z
N THR A 1 16.22 -0.56 -4.85
CA THR A 1 15.26 0.00 -5.81
C THR A 1 15.14 -0.97 -6.97
N GLU A 2 13.93 -1.44 -7.26
CA GLU A 2 13.71 -2.33 -8.41
C GLU A 2 13.37 -1.47 -9.62
N LEU A 3 14.16 -1.60 -10.69
CA LEU A 3 13.93 -0.88 -11.93
C LEU A 3 13.16 -1.80 -12.87
N VAL A 4 11.89 -1.51 -13.09
CA VAL A 4 11.03 -2.30 -13.97
C VAL A 4 10.81 -1.62 -15.31
N LYS A 5 10.57 -2.43 -16.34
CA LYS A 5 10.18 -1.92 -17.66
C LYS A 5 8.80 -1.25 -17.56
N PRO A 6 8.54 -0.19 -18.36
CA PRO A 6 7.20 0.38 -18.47
C PRO A 6 6.16 -0.71 -18.79
N GLY A 7 5.06 -0.73 -18.05
CA GLY A 7 3.97 -1.71 -18.23
C GLY A 7 4.12 -3.01 -17.42
N ALA A 8 5.26 -3.26 -16.77
CA ALA A 8 5.38 -4.35 -15.81
C ALA A 8 4.67 -4.03 -14.49
N SER A 9 3.99 -5.01 -13.91
CA SER A 9 3.41 -4.90 -12.58
C SER A 9 4.50 -5.02 -11.50
N VAL A 10 4.35 -4.28 -10.41
CA VAL A 10 5.28 -4.29 -9.28
C VAL A 10 4.49 -4.59 -8.02
N LYS A 11 5.01 -5.48 -7.17
CA LYS A 11 4.44 -5.74 -5.84
C LYS A 11 5.31 -5.08 -4.78
N LEU A 12 4.75 -4.11 -4.08
CA LEU A 12 5.36 -3.47 -2.93
C LEU A 12 4.90 -4.16 -1.64
N SER A 13 5.79 -4.26 -0.66
CA SER A 13 5.50 -4.81 0.67
C SER A 13 5.89 -3.83 1.78
N CYS A 14 5.14 -3.85 2.87
CA CYS A 14 5.42 -3.07 4.08
C CYS A 14 5.15 -3.95 5.31
N LYS A 15 6.20 -4.30 6.06
CA LYS A 15 6.10 -5.11 7.27
C LYS A 15 6.13 -4.23 8.51
N ALA A 16 5.13 -4.36 9.36
CA ALA A 16 5.06 -3.67 10.64
C ALA A 16 5.97 -4.34 11.69
N SER A 17 6.51 -3.53 12.61
CA SER A 17 7.27 -4.00 13.75
C SER A 17 7.07 -3.07 14.95
N GLY A 18 7.10 -3.62 16.17
CA GLY A 18 6.97 -2.83 17.40
C GLY A 18 5.54 -2.46 17.83
N TYR A 19 4.51 -2.93 17.11
CA TYR A 19 3.11 -2.74 17.48
C TYR A 19 2.22 -3.84 16.91
N THR A 20 0.99 -3.95 17.43
CA THR A 20 -0.03 -4.85 16.90
C THR A 20 -0.46 -4.36 15.52
N PHE A 21 -0.05 -5.05 14.46
CA PHE A 21 -0.29 -4.66 13.07
C PHE A 21 -1.76 -4.37 12.74
N THR A 22 -2.69 -5.09 13.37
CA THR A 22 -4.13 -4.94 13.17
C THR A 22 -4.75 -3.71 13.85
N SER A 23 -3.99 -3.00 14.68
CA SER A 23 -4.48 -1.82 15.41
C SER A 23 -4.46 -0.52 14.60
N TYR A 24 -3.76 -0.49 13.47
CA TYR A 24 -3.59 0.74 12.68
C TYR A 24 -3.84 0.51 11.20
N TRP A 25 -4.34 1.54 10.53
CA TRP A 25 -4.52 1.54 9.08
C TRP A 25 -3.15 1.67 8.40
N MET A 26 -2.96 0.93 7.31
CA MET A 26 -1.79 1.08 6.45
C MET A 26 -2.13 2.00 5.28
N HIS A 27 -1.37 3.09 5.14
CA HIS A 27 -1.55 4.06 4.06
C HIS A 27 -0.46 3.91 3.00
N TRP A 28 -0.87 3.97 1.73
CA TRP A 28 0.03 4.01 0.59
C TRP A 28 0.03 5.40 -0.02
N VAL A 29 1.22 5.95 -0.23
CA VAL A 29 1.43 7.28 -0.82
C VAL A 29 2.47 7.19 -1.93
N LYS A 30 2.28 8.02 -2.96
CA LYS A 30 3.24 8.21 -4.05
C LYS A 30 3.86 9.58 -3.92
N GLN A 31 5.18 9.67 -4.02
CA GLN A 31 5.89 10.93 -4.13
C GLN A 31 6.68 10.95 -5.44
N ARG A 32 6.62 12.06 -6.17
CA ARG A 32 7.49 12.30 -7.33
C ARG A 32 8.50 13.38 -7.00
N PRO A 33 9.66 13.42 -7.68
CA PRO A 33 10.62 14.50 -7.50
C PRO A 33 9.92 15.86 -7.66
N ARG A 34 10.11 16.75 -6.68
CA ARG A 34 9.51 18.10 -6.63
C ARG A 34 7.98 18.15 -6.57
N GLN A 35 7.29 17.03 -6.33
CA GLN A 35 5.86 16.98 -6.09
C GLN A 35 5.58 16.63 -4.63
N GLY A 36 4.42 17.05 -4.14
CA GLY A 36 3.91 16.65 -2.83
C GLY A 36 3.58 15.15 -2.75
N LEU A 37 3.18 14.72 -1.56
CA LEU A 37 2.66 13.37 -1.35
C LEU A 37 1.27 13.24 -2.00
N GLU A 38 1.12 12.27 -2.89
CA GLU A 38 -0.17 11.87 -3.46
C GLU A 38 -0.66 10.63 -2.71
N TRP A 39 -1.79 10.75 -1.99
CA TRP A 39 -2.39 9.58 -1.32
C TRP A 39 -3.03 8.64 -2.34
N ILE A 40 -2.69 7.34 -2.27
CA ILE A 40 -3.18 6.29 -3.16
C ILE A 40 -4.41 5.62 -2.55
N GLY A 41 -4.29 5.20 -1.30
CA GLY A 41 -5.30 4.40 -0.62
C GLY A 41 -4.84 3.97 0.77
N ASN A 42 -5.73 3.29 1.47
CA ASN A 42 -5.43 2.64 2.74
C ASN A 42 -6.11 1.28 2.83
N ILE A 43 -5.56 0.44 3.70
CA ILE A 43 -6.16 -0.83 4.08
C ILE A 43 -6.18 -0.93 5.60
N ASN A 44 -7.31 -1.34 6.14
CA ASN A 44 -7.44 -1.70 7.55
C ASN A 44 -6.98 -3.16 7.73
N PRO A 45 -5.84 -3.42 8.38
CA PRO A 45 -5.33 -4.79 8.49
C PRO A 45 -6.18 -5.69 9.38
N SER A 46 -7.09 -5.15 10.20
CA SER A 46 -7.99 -5.96 11.04
C SER A 46 -9.06 -6.70 10.24
N ASN A 47 -9.69 -6.03 9.25
CA ASN A 47 -10.82 -6.58 8.50
C ASN A 47 -10.61 -6.60 6.98
N GLY A 48 -9.49 -6.05 6.48
CA GLY A 48 -9.17 -5.99 5.06
C GLY A 48 -9.92 -4.90 4.29
N GLY A 49 -10.67 -4.03 4.98
CA GLY A 49 -11.40 -2.93 4.34
C GLY A 49 -10.45 -1.94 3.69
N THR A 50 -10.72 -1.58 2.42
CA THR A 50 -9.86 -0.70 1.63
C THR A 50 -10.56 0.58 1.21
N ASN A 51 -9.86 1.71 1.27
CA ASN A 51 -10.28 2.96 0.62
C ASN A 51 -9.23 3.37 -0.42
N TYR A 52 -9.70 3.99 -1.50
CA TYR A 52 -8.85 4.47 -2.58
C TYR A 52 -9.14 5.93 -2.88
N ASN A 53 -8.10 6.66 -3.27
CA ASN A 53 -8.26 7.91 -3.99
C ASN A 53 -8.81 7.61 -5.39
N GLU A 54 -9.81 8.37 -5.84
CA GLU A 54 -10.48 8.18 -7.13
C GLU A 54 -9.50 8.11 -8.31
N LYS A 55 -8.42 8.90 -8.27
CA LYS A 55 -7.36 8.91 -9.30
C LYS A 55 -6.65 7.56 -9.47
N PHE A 56 -6.64 6.75 -8.42
CA PHE A 56 -5.91 5.49 -8.36
C PHE A 56 -6.83 4.28 -8.28
N LYS A 57 -8.14 4.44 -8.12
CA LYS A 57 -9.09 3.35 -7.81
C LYS A 57 -9.04 2.14 -8.76
N SER A 58 -8.60 2.31 -10.01
CA SER A 58 -8.52 1.23 -11.00
C SER A 58 -7.17 0.52 -11.12
N LYS A 59 -6.13 0.98 -10.40
CA LYS A 59 -4.75 0.49 -10.62
C LYS A 59 -4.24 -0.44 -9.52
N PRO A 60 -4.11 -0.02 -8.25
CA PRO A 60 -3.52 -0.85 -7.23
C PRO A 60 -4.55 -1.73 -6.53
N THR A 61 -4.16 -2.95 -6.21
CA THR A 61 -4.84 -3.84 -5.27
C THR A 61 -4.10 -3.82 -3.93
N LEU A 62 -4.80 -3.46 -2.86
CA LEU A 62 -4.26 -3.50 -1.50
C LEU A 62 -4.63 -4.83 -0.82
N THR A 63 -3.64 -5.48 -0.20
CA THR A 63 -3.86 -6.72 0.55
C THR A 63 -3.05 -6.72 1.85
N VAL A 64 -3.41 -7.59 2.78
CA VAL A 64 -2.69 -7.80 4.04
C VAL A 64 -2.49 -9.28 4.31
N ASP A 65 -1.33 -9.61 4.86
CA ASP A 65 -1.04 -10.87 5.50
C ASP A 65 -0.84 -10.62 7.00
N LYS A 66 -1.85 -11.02 7.78
CA LYS A 66 -1.85 -10.85 9.24
C LYS A 66 -0.78 -11.71 9.91
N SER A 67 -0.47 -12.88 9.36
CA SER A 67 0.48 -13.83 9.96
C SER A 67 1.90 -13.28 9.94
N SER A 68 2.28 -12.61 8.85
CA SER A 68 3.58 -11.96 8.72
C SER A 68 3.58 -10.49 9.12
N SER A 69 2.44 -9.94 9.52
CA SER A 69 2.26 -8.50 9.79
C SER A 69 2.68 -7.61 8.61
N THR A 70 2.33 -8.02 7.38
CA THR A 70 2.77 -7.37 6.15
C THR A 70 1.58 -6.90 5.31
N ALA A 71 1.62 -5.65 4.84
CA ALA A 71 0.70 -5.13 3.84
C ALA A 71 1.37 -5.14 2.45
N TYR A 72 0.57 -5.29 1.41
CA TYR A 72 1.05 -5.26 0.02
C TYR A 72 0.21 -4.33 -0.85
N MET A 73 0.86 -3.77 -1.87
CA MET A 73 0.24 -3.06 -2.98
C MET A 73 0.78 -3.63 -4.29
N GLN A 74 -0.10 -3.99 -5.21
CA GLN A 74 0.24 -4.50 -6.55
C GLN A 74 -0.56 -3.78 -7.62
#